data_AF-V9IM51-F1
#
_entry.id   AF-V9IM51-F1
#
_cell.length_a   1.000
_cell.length_b   1.000
_cell.length_c   1.000
_cell.angle_alpha   90.00
_cell.angle_beta   90.00
_cell.angle_gamma   90.00
#
_symmetry.space_group_name_H-M   'P 1'
#
loop_
_entity.id
_entity.type
_entity.pdbx_description
1 polymer ?
#
loop_
_entity_poly.entity_id
_entity_poly.type
_entity_poly.pdbx_seq_one_letter_code
_entity_poly.pdbx_strand_id
1 'polypeptide(L)' 'MPIDQRRINGPDVSIPYYIYSNLNKKSDKIKHDFNIRNDKRANNEMRKIFLKTGIVSQAKGSAYIELGNTKVSLFCF' A
#
# COMPACT_ATOMS: atom_id res chain seq x y z
N MET A 1 6.27 13.63 -28.82
CA MET A 1 5.13 12.81 -28.33
C MET A 1 4.09 13.78 -27.78
N PRO A 2 2.78 13.60 -28.05
CA PRO A 2 1.76 14.50 -27.54
C PRO A 2 1.76 14.48 -26.00
N ILE A 3 1.83 15.65 -25.38
CA ILE A 3 1.76 15.83 -23.92
C ILE A 3 0.31 15.63 -23.45
N ASP A 4 0.08 15.11 -22.25
CA ASP A 4 -1.28 14.98 -21.71
C ASP A 4 -1.87 16.38 -21.49
N GLN A 5 -2.91 16.73 -22.26
CA GLN A 5 -3.54 18.06 -22.19
C GLN A 5 -4.59 18.15 -21.07
N ARG A 6 -5.00 17.03 -20.44
CA ARG A 6 -6.05 17.00 -19.42
C ARG A 6 -5.51 17.03 -17.99
N ARG A 7 -4.19 16.98 -17.82
CA ARG A 7 -3.52 16.97 -16.51
C ARG A 7 -2.43 18.03 -16.44
N ILE A 8 -2.03 18.35 -15.22
CA ILE A 8 -0.86 19.17 -14.97
C ILE A 8 0.36 18.32 -15.31
N ASN A 9 1.06 18.67 -16.38
CA ASN A 9 2.30 18.01 -16.75
C ASN A 9 3.40 18.42 -15.77
N GLY A 10 4.03 17.43 -15.15
CA GLY A 10 5.25 17.63 -14.38
C GLY A 10 6.45 17.92 -15.29
N PRO A 11 7.67 17.91 -14.74
CA PRO A 11 8.88 18.00 -15.54
C PRO A 11 9.00 16.80 -16.50
N ASP A 12 9.66 17.00 -17.65
CA ASP A 12 9.88 15.96 -18.67
C ASP A 12 10.62 14.73 -18.12
N VAL A 13 11.46 14.94 -17.10
CA VAL A 13 12.17 13.89 -16.39
C VAL A 13 11.89 14.02 -14.90
N SER A 14 11.36 12.95 -14.29
CA SER A 14 11.25 12.81 -12.84
C SER A 14 11.91 11.51 -12.41
N ILE A 15 12.90 11.61 -11.52
CA ILE A 15 13.64 10.45 -11.02
C ILE A 15 13.25 10.25 -9.56
N PRO A 16 12.74 9.07 -9.16
CA PRO A 16 12.36 8.82 -7.78
C PRO A 16 13.61 8.78 -6.88
N TYR A 17 13.52 9.48 -5.75
CA TYR A 17 14.63 9.61 -4.79
C TYR A 17 15.14 8.27 -4.24
N TYR A 18 14.30 7.23 -4.23
CA TYR A 18 14.66 5.88 -3.77
C TYR A 18 15.90 5.31 -4.47
N ILE A 19 16.15 5.67 -5.73
CA ILE A 19 17.30 5.18 -6.52
C ILE A 19 18.64 5.65 -5.91
N TYR A 20 18.65 6.83 -5.30
CA TYR A 20 19.84 7.39 -4.65
C TYR A 20 19.86 7.14 -3.15
N SER A 21 18.82 6.50 -2.60
CA SER A 21 18.80 6.08 -1.22
C SER A 21 19.70 4.86 -1.05
N ASN A 22 20.70 4.94 -0.17
CA ASN A 22 21.55 3.81 0.19
C ASN A 22 20.75 2.77 0.98
N LEU A 23 19.92 1.99 0.29
CA LEU A 23 19.12 0.89 0.84
C LEU A 23 19.95 -0.39 1.07
N ASN A 24 21.26 -0.30 0.89
CA ASN A 24 22.22 -1.29 1.38
C ASN A 24 22.27 -1.38 2.92
N LYS A 25 21.46 -0.62 3.65
CA LYS A 25 21.22 -0.85 5.08
C LYS A 25 20.26 -2.03 5.25
N LYS A 26 20.85 -3.23 5.19
CA LYS A 26 20.27 -4.52 5.56
C LYS A 26 18.95 -4.81 4.84
N SER A 27 19.04 -5.43 3.66
CA SER A 27 18.11 -6.51 3.40
C SER A 27 18.25 -7.45 4.61
N ASP A 28 17.24 -7.46 5.48
CA ASP A 28 17.13 -8.49 6.50
C ASP A 28 17.29 -9.80 5.73
N LYS A 29 18.44 -10.46 5.91
CA LYS A 29 18.70 -11.79 5.36
C LYS A 29 17.43 -12.55 5.57
N ILE A 30 16.80 -13.02 4.49
CA ILE A 30 15.55 -13.78 4.54
C ILE A 30 15.78 -14.88 5.57
N LYS A 31 15.30 -14.68 6.79
CA LYS A 31 15.42 -15.68 7.84
C LYS A 31 14.39 -16.71 7.44
N HIS A 32 14.84 -17.84 6.91
CA HIS A 32 14.01 -19.01 6.65
C HIS A 32 13.55 -19.69 7.96
N ASP A 33 13.29 -18.90 9.00
CA ASP A 33 12.69 -19.36 10.23
C ASP A 33 11.19 -19.49 9.95
N PHE A 34 10.76 -20.69 9.54
CA PHE A 34 9.36 -21.04 9.25
C PHE A 34 8.39 -20.83 10.42
N ASN A 35 8.91 -20.45 11.59
CA ASN A 35 8.15 -20.32 12.82
C ASN A 35 7.55 -18.91 13.02
N ILE A 36 8.16 -17.86 12.44
CA ILE A 36 7.76 -16.46 12.66
C ILE A 36 7.73 -15.71 11.33
N ARG A 37 6.56 -15.19 10.95
CA ARG A 37 6.40 -14.38 9.73
C ARG A 37 7.09 -13.02 9.90
N ASN A 38 7.40 -12.33 8.79
CA ASN A 38 7.99 -10.97 8.80
C ASN A 38 7.23 -9.96 9.68
N ASP A 39 5.93 -10.16 9.88
CA ASP A 39 5.08 -9.33 10.75
C ASP A 39 5.16 -9.72 12.26
N LYS A 40 6.10 -10.59 12.66
CA LYS A 40 6.22 -11.18 14.02
C LYS A 40 5.03 -12.01 14.49
N ARG A 41 4.13 -12.39 13.57
CA ARG A 41 2.94 -13.21 13.85
C ARG A 41 3.25 -14.70 13.71
N ALA A 42 2.57 -15.51 14.51
CA ALA A 42 2.57 -16.96 14.35
C ALA A 42 1.82 -17.39 13.08
N ASN A 43 2.12 -18.58 12.55
CA ASN A 43 1.44 -19.09 11.34
C ASN A 43 -0.08 -19.24 11.50
N ASN A 44 -0.55 -19.42 12.73
CA ASN A 44 -1.97 -19.59 13.06
C ASN A 44 -2.69 -18.26 13.40
N GLU A 45 -1.99 -17.12 13.36
CA GLU A 45 -2.53 -15.83 13.79
C GLU A 45 -2.96 -14.95 12.61
N MET A 46 -4.25 -14.58 12.59
CA MET A 46 -4.79 -13.70 11.56
C MET A 46 -4.34 -12.24 11.77
N ARG A 47 -4.19 -11.48 10.68
CA ARG A 47 -3.90 -10.04 10.77
C ARG A 47 -5.13 -9.31 11.33
N LYS A 48 -4.91 -8.28 12.15
CA LYS A 48 -5.98 -7.38 12.60
C LYS A 48 -6.64 -6.74 11.38
N ILE A 49 -7.97 -6.83 11.32
CA ILE A 49 -8.78 -6.28 10.23
C ILE A 49 -9.59 -5.13 10.82
N PHE A 50 -9.46 -3.94 10.23
CA PHE A 50 -10.37 -2.84 10.50
C PHE A 50 -11.27 -2.67 9.28
N LEU A 51 -12.58 -2.70 9.50
CA LEU A 51 -13.57 -2.54 8.44
C LEU A 51 -14.58 -1.49 8.86
N LYS A 52 -14.80 -0.51 7.99
CA LYS A 52 -15.83 0.50 8.17
C LYS A 52 -16.59 0.70 6.86
N THR A 53 -17.91 0.67 6.94
CA THR A 53 -18.83 0.92 5.82
C THR A 53 -19.41 2.33 5.89
N GLY A 54 -19.91 2.84 4.77
CA GLY A 54 -20.62 4.13 4.72
C GLY A 54 -19.72 5.36 4.92
N ILE A 55 -18.48 5.31 4.44
CA ILE A 55 -17.49 6.37 4.63
C ILE A 55 -17.67 7.50 3.62
N VAL A 56 -18.08 7.16 2.40
CA VAL A 56 -18.39 8.14 1.36
C VAL A 56 -19.89 8.21 1.22
N SER A 57 -20.43 9.41 1.46
CA SER A 57 -21.86 9.73 1.39
C SER A 57 -22.39 9.82 -0.04
N GLN A 58 -21.51 10.06 -1.03
CA GLN A 58 -21.88 10.24 -2.43
C GLN A 58 -22.07 8.91 -3.18
N ALA A 59 -21.60 7.79 -2.63
CA ALA A 59 -21.71 6.46 -3.23
C ALA A 59 -22.89 5.69 -2.61
N LYS A 60 -23.58 4.84 -3.39
CA LYS A 60 -24.66 3.98 -2.89
C LYS A 60 -24.16 3.00 -1.82
N GLY A 61 -22.90 2.57 -1.95
CA GLY A 61 -22.21 1.77 -0.96
C GLY A 61 -20.73 2.13 -0.95
N SER A 62 -20.14 2.23 0.24
CA SER A 62 -18.72 2.46 0.41
C SER A 62 -18.17 1.60 1.54
N ALA A 63 -16.95 1.12 1.37
CA ALA A 63 -16.27 0.29 2.35
C ALA A 63 -14.77 0.66 2.40
N TYR A 64 -14.22 0.65 3.60
CA TYR A 64 -12.80 0.81 3.85
C TYR A 64 -12.29 -0.37 4.65
N ILE A 65 -11.17 -0.90 4.18
CA ILE A 65 -10.55 -2.10 4.74
C ILE A 65 -9.09 -1.75 5.01
N GLU A 66 -8.68 -1.89 6.27
CA GLU A 66 -7.27 -1.85 6.65
C GLU A 66 -6.81 -3.21 7.16
N LEU A 67 -5.67 -3.65 6.62
CA LEU A 67 -4.99 -4.90 6.92
C LEU A 67 -3.52 -4.57 7.14
N GLY A 68 -3.19 -4.01 8.30
CA GLY A 68 -1.83 -3.58 8.63
C GLY A 68 -1.40 -2.39 7.76
N ASN A 69 -0.41 -2.59 6.89
CA ASN A 69 0.06 -1.54 5.96
C ASN A 69 -0.77 -1.45 4.68
N THR A 70 -1.67 -2.41 4.43
CA THR A 70 -2.55 -2.41 3.26
C THR A 70 -3.83 -1.68 3.59
N LYS A 71 -4.13 -0.62 2.84
CA LYS A 71 -5.34 0.19 2.98
C LYS A 71 -6.06 0.22 1.65
N VAL A 72 -7.34 -0.16 1.64
CA VAL A 72 -8.14 -0.22 0.42
C VAL A 72 -9.49 0.45 0.67
N SER A 73 -9.88 1.32 -0.25
CA SER A 73 -11.20 1.94 -0.28
C SER A 73 -11.97 1.44 -1.50
N LEU A 74 -13.19 0.97 -1.28
CA LEU A 74 -14.08 0.42 -2.28
C LEU A 74 -15.37 1.24 -2.32
N PHE A 75 -15.88 1.48 -3.52
CA PHE A 75 -17.09 2.27 -3.75
C PHE A 75 -17.97 1.57 -4.80
N CYS A 76 -19.28 1.60 -4.58
CA CYS A 76 -20.30 1.13 -5.52
C CYS A 76 -21.07 2.35 -6.06
N PHE A 77 -21.15 2.45 -7.39
CA PHE A 77 -21.81 3.54 -8.11
C PHE A 77 -23.31 3.28 -8.32
#